data_AF-A0A2V7GEU8-F1
#
_entry.id   AF-A0A2V7GEU8-F1
#
_cell.length_a   1.000
_cell.length_b   1.000
_cell.length_c   1.000
_cell.angle_alpha   90.00
_cell.angle_beta   90.00
_cell.angle_gamma   90.00
#
_symmetry.space_group_name_H-M   'P 1'
#
loop_
_entity.id
_entity.type
_entity.pdbx_description
1 polymer ?
#
loop_
_entity_poly.entity_id
_entity_poly.type
_entity_poly.pdbx_seq_one_letter_code
_entity_poly.pdbx_strand_id
1 'polypeptide(L)' 'MTPAPPELTLDEVRDRIRAAGLPIPEERLALIHSLLRDALRPIRALDTRDALTLEPAPTFDAAATINRHGRR' A
#
# COMPACT_ATOMS: atom_id res chain seq x y z
N MET A 1 -0.07 14.63 21.06
CA MET A 1 0.43 13.26 21.27
C MET A 1 -0.03 12.47 20.06
N THR A 2 0.77 12.43 19.00
CA THR A 2 0.41 11.77 17.74
C THR A 2 0.36 10.26 18.00
N PRO A 3 -0.74 9.55 17.64
CA PRO A 3 -0.83 8.13 17.89
C PRO A 3 0.32 7.42 17.17
N ALA A 4 0.99 6.49 17.85
CA ALA A 4 2.02 5.66 17.25
C ALA A 4 1.44 5.01 15.98
N PRO A 5 2.22 4.94 14.88
CA PRO A 5 1.75 4.32 13.66
C PRO A 5 1.32 2.88 13.99
N PRO A 6 0.14 2.43 13.52
CA PRO A 6 -0.38 1.12 13.88
C PRO A 6 0.65 0.04 13.50
N GLU A 7 0.98 -0.81 14.46
CA GLU A 7 1.83 -1.97 14.19
C GLU A 7 1.17 -2.83 13.10
N LEU A 8 1.99 -3.35 12.20
CA LEU A 8 1.51 -4.26 11.17
C LEU A 8 1.16 -5.58 11.86
N THR A 9 -0.09 -6.03 11.79
CA THR A 9 -0.53 -7.31 12.37
C THR A 9 -0.48 -8.44 11.33
N LEU A 10 -0.56 -9.70 11.76
CA LEU A 10 -0.61 -10.85 10.84
C LEU A 10 -1.90 -10.87 10.01
N ASP A 11 -3.03 -10.45 10.59
CA ASP A 11 -4.31 -10.38 9.88
C ASP A 11 -4.27 -9.33 8.78
N GLU A 12 -3.67 -8.16 9.06
CA GLU A 12 -3.46 -7.12 8.05
C GLU A 12 -2.58 -7.62 6.89
N VAL A 13 -1.57 -8.45 7.18
CA VAL A 13 -0.75 -9.09 6.12
C VAL A 13 -1.58 -10.07 5.31
N ARG A 14 -2.41 -10.90 5.94
CA ARG A 14 -3.32 -11.84 5.27
C ARG A 14 -4.26 -11.11 4.32
N ASP A 15 -4.87 -10.01 4.76
CA ASP A 15 -5.80 -9.21 3.96
C ASP A 15 -5.10 -8.57 2.76
N ARG A 16 -3.87 -8.07 2.94
CA ARG A 16 -3.08 -7.51 1.84
C ARG A 16 -2.65 -8.54 0.81
N ILE A 17 -2.27 -9.74 1.25
CA ILE A 17 -1.96 -10.86 0.36
C ILE A 17 -3.19 -11.19 -0.48
N ARG A 18 -4.36 -11.28 0.15
CA ARG A 18 -5.64 -11.51 -0.54
C ARG A 18 -5.96 -10.41 -1.54
N ALA A 19 -5.79 -9.14 -1.15
CA ALA A 19 -6.02 -7.99 -2.03
C ALA A 19 -5.04 -7.94 -3.22
N ALA A 20 -3.80 -8.40 -3.02
CA ALA A 20 -2.79 -8.51 -4.08
C ALA A 20 -3.03 -9.70 -5.01
N GLY A 21 -3.96 -10.62 -4.68
CA GLY A 21 -4.27 -11.80 -5.48
C GLY A 21 -3.10 -12.79 -5.58
N LEU A 22 -2.15 -12.74 -4.65
CA LEU A 22 -0.97 -13.60 -4.67
C LEU A 22 -1.29 -14.93 -3.97
N PRO A 23 -1.01 -16.10 -4.60
CA PRO A 23 -1.23 -17.40 -3.98
C PRO A 23 -0.09 -17.71 -3.00
N ILE A 24 -0.06 -16.99 -1.89
CA ILE A 24 0.95 -17.15 -0.85
C ILE A 24 0.44 -18.17 0.18
N PRO A 25 1.22 -19.25 0.44
CA PRO A 25 0.90 -20.21 1.48
C PRO A 25 0.90 -19.60 2.90
N GLU A 26 -0.02 -20.06 3.74
CA GLU A 26 -0.22 -19.55 5.12
C GLU A 26 1.03 -19.73 6.00
N GLU A 27 1.81 -20.79 5.80
CA GLU A 27 3.04 -21.05 6.55
C GLU A 27 4.10 -19.96 6.34
N ARG A 28 3.98 -19.16 5.27
CA ARG A 28 4.89 -18.05 4.97
C ARG A 28 4.47 -16.74 5.61
N LEU A 29 3.31 -16.66 6.24
CA LEU A 29 2.73 -15.42 6.76
C LEU A 29 3.66 -14.73 7.77
N ALA A 30 4.22 -15.49 8.71
CA ALA A 30 5.14 -14.96 9.73
C ALA A 30 6.43 -14.41 9.11
N LEU A 31 6.97 -15.09 8.10
CA LEU A 31 8.15 -14.63 7.36
C LEU A 31 7.84 -13.30 6.65
N ILE A 32 6.74 -13.24 5.92
CA ILE A 32 6.32 -12.05 5.18
C ILE A 32 6.06 -10.88 6.13
N HIS A 33 5.44 -11.13 7.28
CA HIS A 33 5.23 -10.14 8.31
C HIS A 33 6.54 -9.51 8.80
N SER A 34 7.55 -10.33 9.12
CA SER A 34 8.88 -9.82 9.51
C SER A 34 9.54 -9.02 8.38
N LEU A 35 9.46 -9.50 7.14
CA LEU A 35 10.00 -8.85 5.96
C LEU A 35 9.37 -7.47 5.75
N LEU A 36 8.04 -7.39 5.81
CA LEU A 36 7.31 -6.14 5.68
C LEU A 36 7.58 -5.19 6.85
N ARG A 37 7.65 -5.70 8.09
CA ARG A 37 7.99 -4.88 9.25
C ARG A 37 9.34 -4.20 9.07
N ASP A 38 10.35 -4.95 8.63
CA ASP A 38 11.70 -4.45 8.50
C ASP A 38 11.87 -3.56 7.26
N ALA A 39 11.24 -3.93 6.13
CA ALA A 39 11.27 -3.15 4.89
C ALA A 39 10.50 -1.82 5.00
N LEU A 40 9.38 -1.81 5.74
CA LEU A 40 8.58 -0.59 5.94
C LEU A 40 9.12 0.30 7.06
N ARG A 41 10.02 -0.20 7.91
CA ARG A 41 10.64 0.57 9.00
C ARG A 41 11.23 1.93 8.53
N PRO A 42 12.08 2.01 7.49
CA PRO A 42 12.59 3.30 7.02
C PRO A 42 11.49 4.21 6.46
N ILE A 43 10.48 3.67 5.79
CA ILE A 43 9.36 4.45 5.25
C ILE A 43 8.52 5.02 6.39
N ARG A 44 8.28 4.24 7.45
CA ARG A 44 7.60 4.69 8.67
C ARG A 44 8.39 5.73 9.44
N ALA A 45 9.71 5.66 9.42
CA ALA A 45 10.57 6.69 10.01
C ALA A 45 10.50 8.02 9.24
N LEU A 46 10.16 7.96 7.94
CA LEU A 46 9.90 9.11 7.07
C LEU A 46 8.41 9.50 7.06
N ASP A 47 7.53 8.75 7.72
CA ASP A 47 6.08 8.95 7.68
C ASP A 47 5.72 10.18 8.53
N THR A 48 5.94 11.35 7.95
CA THR A 48 5.52 12.64 8.46
C THR A 48 4.03 12.80 8.21
N ARG A 49 3.12 11.99 8.80
CA ARG A 49 1.66 12.24 8.69
C ARG A 49 1.17 13.54 9.36
N ASP A 50 2.08 14.49 9.58
CA ASP A 50 1.84 15.93 9.70
C ASP A 50 2.04 16.68 8.35
N ALA A 51 2.37 15.98 7.26
CA ALA A 51 2.44 16.53 5.90
C ALA A 51 1.00 16.73 5.45
N LEU A 52 0.49 17.91 5.79
CA LEU A 52 -0.75 18.51 5.32
C LEU A 52 -1.15 17.96 3.96
N THR A 53 -2.38 17.46 3.88
CA THR A 53 -3.06 16.99 2.68
C THR A 53 -2.96 18.03 1.57
N LEU A 54 -1.88 17.97 0.79
CA LEU A 54 -1.75 18.66 -0.48
C LEU A 54 -2.25 17.68 -1.54
N GLU A 55 -3.25 18.15 -2.28
CA GLU A 55 -3.98 17.56 -3.42
C GLU A 55 -3.63 16.09 -3.77
N PRO A 56 -4.64 15.18 -3.84
CA PRO A 56 -4.39 13.76 -4.05
C PRO A 56 -3.56 13.50 -5.32
N ALA A 57 -2.60 12.58 -5.19
CA ALA A 57 -1.71 12.13 -6.25
C ALA A 57 -2.49 11.78 -7.54
N PRO A 58 -1.92 12.04 -8.74
CA PRO A 58 -2.62 11.97 -10.01
C PRO A 58 -3.25 10.60 -10.26
N THR A 59 -4.50 10.58 -10.73
CA THR A 59 -5.17 9.38 -11.21
C THR A 59 -4.72 9.08 -12.65
N PHE A 60 -4.14 7.91 -12.87
CA PHE A 60 -3.87 7.40 -14.21
C PHE A 60 -5.06 6.55 -14.66
N ASP A 61 -5.83 7.06 -15.63
CA ASP A 61 -6.88 6.31 -16.31
C ASP A 61 -6.37 5.82 -17.67
N ALA A 62 -6.07 4.52 -17.75
CA ALA A 62 -5.62 3.87 -18.97
C ALA A 62 -6.72 3.82 -20.06
N ALA A 63 -8.00 3.87 -19.69
CA ALA A 63 -9.11 3.84 -20.64
C ALA A 63 -9.41 5.22 -21.26
N ALA A 64 -9.05 6.31 -20.57
CA ALA A 64 -9.22 7.68 -21.07
C ALA A 64 -8.36 8.01 -22.31
N THR A 65 -7.26 7.28 -22.56
CA THR A 65 -6.41 7.51 -23.75
C THR A 65 -7.04 6.99 -25.05
N ILE A 66 -7.92 5.98 -24.98
CA ILE A 66 -8.53 5.36 -26.17
C ILE A 66 -9.61 6.28 -26.77
N ASN A 67 -10.38 6.98 -25.93
CA ASN A 67 -11.50 7.82 -26.37
C ASN A 67 -11.09 9.18 -26.97
N ARG A 68 -9.81 9.57 -26.93
CA ARG A 68 -9.33 10.86 -27.45
C ARG A 68 -9.11 10.87 -28.97
N HIS A 69 -9.02 9.71 -29.61
CA HIS A 69 -8.74 9.61 -31.06
C HIS A 69 -9.95 9.30 -31.95
N GLY A 70 -11.17 9.35 -31.41
CA GLY A 70 -12.40 9.09 -32.15
C GLY A 70 -13.31 10.32 -32.30
N ARG A 71 -12.90 11.32 -33.07
CA ARG A 71 -13.84 12.24 -33.73
C ARG A 71 -13.34 12.59 -35.13
N ARG A 72 -13.86 11.87 -36.11
CA ARG A 72 -14.21 12.39 -37.43
C ARG A 72 -15.56 11.81 -37.82
#